data_AF-A0A645IR56-F1
#
_entry.id   AF-A0A645IR56-F1
#
_cell.length_a   1.000
_cell.length_b   1.000
_cell.length_c   1.000
_cell.angle_alpha   90.00
_cell.angle_beta   90.00
_cell.angle_gamma   90.00
#
_symmetry.space_group_name_H-M   'P 1'
#
loop_
_entity.id
_entity.type
_entity.pdbx_description
1 polymer ?
#
loop_
_entity_poly.entity_id
_entity_poly.type
_entity_poly.pdbx_seq_one_letter_code
_entity_poly.pdbx_strand_id
1 'polypeptide(L)'
;MVLIMSVNPGFGGQSLIKNTKYKFEELNQMIKDYNLKIDVEIDGGVTANNLEEVLSWGANVVVAGSAIYKARDVVAETRKFKQIMEQ
;
A
#
# COMPACT_ATOMS: atom_id res chain seq x y z
N MET A 1 -7.71 10.71 -6.19
CA MET A 1 -6.79 9.82 -5.46
C MET A 1 -6.67 10.32 -4.03
N VAL A 2 -6.63 9.41 -3.06
CA VAL A 2 -6.34 9.69 -1.65
C VAL A 2 -5.15 8.84 -1.22
N LEU A 3 -4.15 9.45 -0.58
CA LEU A 3 -3.01 8.77 0.00
C LEU A 3 -3.24 8.54 1.49
N ILE A 4 -3.01 7.30 1.95
CA ILE A 4 -2.99 6.94 3.35
C ILE A 4 -1.55 6.59 3.75
N MET A 5 -0.96 7.43 4.60
CA MET A 5 0.29 7.11 5.27
C MET A 5 0.08 5.94 6.24
N SER A 6 0.85 4.86 6.04
CA SER A 6 0.82 3.65 6.86
C SER A 6 2.05 3.51 7.76
N VAL A 7 2.81 4.60 7.90
CA VAL A 7 3.91 4.82 8.84
C VAL A 7 3.86 6.28 9.33
N ASN A 8 4.65 6.63 10.34
CA ASN A 8 4.84 8.04 10.68
C ASN A 8 5.72 8.72 9.61
N PRO A 9 5.38 9.92 9.14
CA PRO A 9 6.18 10.61 8.11
C PRO A 9 7.58 10.95 8.63
N GLY A 10 8.54 11.03 7.70
CA GLY A 10 9.89 11.54 7.97
C GLY A 10 11.01 10.60 7.52
N PHE A 11 10.89 9.29 7.77
CA PHE A 11 11.98 8.33 7.52
C PHE A 11 11.54 7.10 6.73
N GLY A 12 12.41 6.62 5.83
CA GLY A 12 12.22 5.36 5.12
C GLY A 12 12.61 4.13 5.95
N GLY A 13 12.07 2.96 5.59
CA GLY A 13 12.38 1.68 6.24
C GLY A 13 11.59 1.40 7.53
N GLN A 14 10.60 2.22 7.84
CA GLN A 14 9.66 1.96 8.93
C GLN A 14 8.70 0.81 8.56
N SER A 15 8.23 0.08 9.57
CA SER A 15 7.29 -1.01 9.41
C SER A 15 5.84 -0.53 9.32
N LEU A 16 5.02 -1.25 8.56
CA LEU A 16 3.59 -1.02 8.40
C LEU A 16 2.87 -0.94 9.76
N ILE A 17 2.15 0.16 10.02
CA ILE A 17 1.24 0.31 11.16
C ILE A 17 -0.07 -0.41 10.82
N LYS A 18 -0.31 -1.60 11.40
CA LYS A 18 -1.46 -2.45 11.08
C LYS A 18 -2.83 -1.79 11.30
N ASN A 19 -2.95 -0.93 12.31
CA ASN A 19 -4.18 -0.18 12.57
C ASN A 19 -4.56 0.79 11.44
N THR A 20 -3.69 1.02 10.46
CA THR A 20 -4.03 1.78 9.25
C THR A 20 -5.22 1.15 8.50
N LYS A 21 -5.46 -0.16 8.62
CA LYS A 21 -6.64 -0.84 8.10
C LYS A 21 -7.96 -0.11 8.40
N TYR A 22 -8.11 0.44 9.61
CA TYR A 22 -9.34 1.14 9.98
C TYR A 22 -9.55 2.45 9.19
N LYS A 23 -8.47 3.13 8.78
CA LYS A 23 -8.56 4.30 7.89
C LYS A 23 -9.04 3.91 6.49
N PHE A 24 -8.61 2.75 6.01
CA PHE A 24 -9.09 2.20 4.74
C PHE A 24 -10.56 1.83 4.81
N GLU A 25 -11.01 1.17 5.88
CA GLU A 25 -12.42 0.83 6.08
C GLU A 25 -13.32 2.08 6.07
N GLU A 26 -12.92 3.13 6.80
CA GLU A 26 -13.63 4.40 6.82
C GLU A 26 -13.65 5.07 5.43
N LEU A 27 -12.51 5.16 4.75
CA LEU A 27 -12.43 5.76 3.41
C LEU A 27 -13.26 4.96 2.39
N ASN A 28 -13.24 3.64 2.44
CA ASN A 28 -14.04 2.79 1.55
C ASN A 28 -15.54 3.01 1.75
N GLN A 29 -15.98 3.24 2.99
CA GLN A 29 -17.37 3.59 3.27
C GLN A 29 -17.72 4.94 2.63
N MET A 30 -16.87 5.96 2.79
CA MET A 30 -17.08 7.26 2.15
C MET A 30 -17.12 7.15 0.61
N ILE A 31 -16.21 6.39 0.00
CA ILE A 31 -16.20 6.17 -1.46
C ILE A 31 -17.53 5.60 -1.94
N LYS A 32 -18.11 4.63 -1.20
CA LYS A 32 -19.42 4.03 -1.50
C LYS A 32 -20.56 5.03 -1.32
N ASP A 33 -20.60 5.73 -0.19
CA ASP A 33 -21.68 6.66 0.16
C ASP A 33 -21.80 7.82 -0.85
N TYR A 34 -20.67 8.29 -1.37
CA TYR A 34 -20.60 9.37 -2.34
C TYR A 34 -20.48 8.90 -3.80
N ASN A 35 -20.54 7.59 -4.06
CA ASN A 35 -20.39 6.99 -5.39
C ASN A 35 -19.15 7.51 -6.16
N LEU A 36 -18.00 7.53 -5.48
CA LEU A 36 -16.75 8.08 -6.02
C LEU A 36 -15.97 7.03 -6.81
N LYS A 37 -15.33 7.47 -7.90
CA LYS A 37 -14.35 6.67 -8.64
C LYS A 37 -12.97 7.31 -8.46
N ILE A 38 -12.23 6.85 -7.46
CA ILE A 38 -10.91 7.38 -7.11
C ILE A 38 -9.93 6.26 -6.79
N ASP A 39 -8.65 6.53 -6.98
CA ASP A 39 -7.58 5.67 -6.48
C ASP A 39 -7.34 5.87 -4.98
N VAL A 40 -6.97 4.80 -4.29
CA VAL A 40 -6.55 4.78 -2.89
C VAL A 40 -5.12 4.26 -2.84
N GLU A 41 -4.21 5.14 -2.44
CA GLU A 41 -2.79 4.88 -2.35
C GLU A 41 -2.38 4.55 -0.91
N ILE A 42 -1.56 3.52 -0.74
CA ILE A 42 -0.87 3.24 0.53
C ILE A 42 0.60 3.64 0.43
N ASP A 43 1.08 4.41 1.42
CA ASP A 43 2.48 4.85 1.50
C ASP A 43 3.11 4.53 2.86
N GLY A 44 4.10 3.63 2.83
CA GLY A 44 5.00 3.35 3.94
C GLY A 44 4.95 1.91 4.47
N GLY A 45 6.11 1.28 4.57
CA GLY A 45 6.26 -0.05 5.19
C GLY A 45 5.64 -1.21 4.39
N VAL A 46 5.34 -1.00 3.11
CA VAL A 46 4.83 -2.06 2.21
C VAL A 46 6.00 -2.87 1.63
N THR A 47 5.84 -4.19 1.64
CA THR A 47 6.79 -5.21 1.18
C THR A 47 6.02 -6.32 0.46
N ALA A 48 6.70 -7.18 -0.30
CA ALA A 48 6.01 -8.32 -0.94
C ALA A 48 5.32 -9.25 0.07
N ASN A 49 5.75 -9.28 1.34
CA ASN A 49 5.19 -10.17 2.37
C ASN A 49 3.86 -9.67 2.96
N ASN A 50 3.56 -8.37 2.84
CA ASN A 50 2.32 -7.78 3.35
C ASN A 50 1.46 -7.14 2.24
N LEU A 51 1.86 -7.32 0.98
CA LEU A 51 1.22 -6.71 -0.18
C LEU A 51 -0.23 -7.18 -0.34
N GLU A 52 -0.48 -8.49 -0.33
CA GLU A 52 -1.85 -9.04 -0.41
C GLU A 52 -2.78 -8.49 0.68
N GLU A 53 -2.25 -8.36 1.90
CA GLU A 53 -3.02 -7.83 3.02
C GLU A 53 -3.42 -6.37 2.80
N VAL A 54 -2.51 -5.51 2.34
CA VAL A 54 -2.84 -4.09 2.12
C VAL A 54 -3.73 -3.89 0.89
N LEU A 55 -3.60 -4.73 -0.14
CA LEU A 55 -4.53 -4.76 -1.28
C LEU A 55 -5.94 -5.15 -0.81
N SER A 56 -6.05 -6.13 0.10
CA SER A 56 -7.34 -6.54 0.68
C SER A 56 -8.05 -5.44 1.47
N TRP A 57 -7.33 -4.40 1.91
CA TRP A 57 -7.93 -3.23 2.57
C TRP A 57 -8.55 -2.25 1.57
N GLY A 58 -8.33 -2.43 0.27
CA GLY A 58 -8.85 -1.55 -0.78
C GLY A 58 -7.80 -0.60 -1.39
N ALA A 59 -6.51 -0.75 -1.05
CA ALA A 59 -5.46 -0.05 -1.76
C ALA A 59 -5.34 -0.57 -3.21
N ASN A 60 -5.29 0.34 -4.18
CA ASN A 60 -5.06 0.01 -5.59
C ASN A 60 -3.80 0.68 -6.18
N VAL A 61 -3.19 1.61 -5.44
CA VAL A 61 -1.89 2.20 -5.72
C VAL A 61 -0.98 1.96 -4.52
N VAL A 62 0.28 1.59 -4.77
CA VAL A 62 1.22 1.17 -3.72
C VAL A 62 2.55 1.89 -3.89
N VAL A 63 2.99 2.61 -2.85
CA VAL A 63 4.33 3.17 -2.78
C VAL A 63 5.28 2.18 -2.10
N ALA A 64 6.25 1.70 -2.86
CA ALA A 64 7.28 0.77 -2.38
C ALA A 64 8.68 1.35 -2.59
N GLY A 65 9.23 1.96 -1.54
CA GLY A 65 10.59 2.52 -1.56
C GLY A 65 11.65 1.50 -1.16
N SER A 66 11.95 1.41 0.14
CA SER A 66 13.04 0.57 0.65
C SER A 66 12.90 -0.92 0.34
N ALA A 67 11.68 -1.43 0.18
CA ALA A 67 11.44 -2.82 -0.20
C ALA A 67 12.04 -3.14 -1.58
N ILE A 68 11.92 -2.22 -2.53
CA ILE A 68 12.44 -2.36 -3.90
C ILE A 68 13.92 -1.99 -3.95
N TYR A 69 14.29 -0.79 -3.52
CA TYR A 69 15.64 -0.25 -3.75
C TYR A 69 16.72 -0.83 -2.83
N LYS A 70 16.37 -1.52 -1.75
CA LYS A 70 17.33 -2.28 -0.93
C LYS A 70 17.34 -3.78 -1.24
N ALA A 71 16.53 -4.24 -2.20
CA ALA A 71 16.56 -5.62 -2.64
C ALA A 71 17.91 -5.95 -3.30
N ARG A 72 18.35 -7.21 -3.21
CA ARG A 72 19.54 -7.68 -3.93
C ARG A 72 19.38 -7.55 -5.45
N ASP A 73 18.15 -7.77 -5.93
CA ASP A 73 17.77 -7.60 -7.33
C ASP A 73 16.47 -6.78 -7.39
N VAL A 74 16.61 -5.51 -7.77
CA VAL A 74 15.51 -4.55 -7.90
C VAL A 74 14.48 -5.00 -8.93
N VAL A 75 14.92 -5.60 -10.04
CA VAL A 75 14.05 -6.03 -11.14
C VAL A 75 13.22 -7.23 -10.71
N ALA A 76 13.86 -8.21 -10.08
CA ALA A 76 13.17 -9.39 -9.55
C ALA A 76 12.13 -9.00 -8.48
N GLU A 77 12.48 -8.13 -7.54
CA GLU A 77 11.55 -7.68 -6.50
C GLU A 77 10.38 -6.89 -7.08
N THR A 78 10.64 -6.00 -8.06
CA THR A 78 9.57 -5.26 -8.75
C THR A 78 8.62 -6.20 -9.50
N ARG A 79 9.14 -7.24 -10.16
CA ARG A 79 8.31 -8.26 -10.82
C ARG A 79 7.45 -9.02 -9.82
N LYS A 80 7.99 -9.35 -8.64
CA LYS A 80 7.24 -10.02 -7.57
C LYS A 80 6.06 -9.17 -7.11
N PHE A 81 6.25 -7.87 -6.91
CA PHE A 81 5.15 -6.95 -6.59
C PHE A 81 4.06 -6.96 -7.67
N LYS A 82 4.44 -6.82 -8.95
CA LYS A 82 3.48 -6.86 -10.06
C LYS A 82 2.68 -8.17 -10.12
N GLN A 83 3.36 -9.31 -9.96
CA GLN A 83 2.72 -10.63 -9.95
C GLN A 83 1.69 -10.79 -8.84
N ILE A 84 1.91 -10.17 -7.67
CA ILE A 84 0.94 -10.20 -6.57
C ILE A 84 -0.24 -9.26 -6.87
N MET A 85 0.02 -8.09 -7.45
CA MET A 85 -1.02 -7.10 -7.78
C MET A 85 -1.91 -7.50 -8.97
N GLU A 86 -1.45 -8.42 -9.81
CA GLU A 86 -2.18 -8.93 -11.00
C GLU A 86 -3.02 -10.19 -10.70
N GLN A 87 -2.95 -10.74 -9.48
CA GLN A 87 -3.78 -11.86 -9.02
C GLN A 87 -5.17 -11.40 -8.58
#